data_AF-A0A521PI87-F1
#
_entry.id   AF-A0A521PI87-F1
#
_cell.length_a   1.000
_cell.length_b   1.000
_cell.length_c   1.000
_cell.angle_alpha   90.00
_cell.angle_beta   90.00
_cell.angle_gamma   90.00
#
_symmetry.space_group_name_H-M   'P 1'
#
loop_
_entity.id
_entity.type
_entity.pdbx_description
1 polymer ?
#
loop_
_entity_poly.entity_id
_entity_poly.type
_entity_poly.pdbx_seq_one_letter_code
_entity_poly.pdbx_strand_id
1 'polypeptide(L)'
;MSAFDARDLLDCYARGVFPMADAREDSRVFLIDPERRGVIPLDRFHVSRRLARTVRGDPFEVRFDTAFHQVVLECAALGPGRTETWINRPIEDLYLQLHAAGRAHSVECWQDGELVGGLYGVSLRGAFFGESMFSRRRDASKVALVHLVARLIAGGFVLLDAQFMTEHLSQFGAEEIGRAAYHKRLARALEVEAHFYVGGVAGGSVGGAGLGSGVAGGGTAALGAGVTGLAAGRSSSLGSEASGALAAGGRTGAAAATAGAGAAALQLIAQAS
;
A
#
# COMPACT_ATOMS: atom_id res chain seq x y z
N MET A 1 -16.48 4.54 23.50
CA MET A 1 -15.52 3.75 22.71
C MET A 1 -15.78 4.13 21.26
N SER A 2 -14.79 4.63 20.52
CA SER A 2 -14.95 4.88 19.09
C SER A 2 -15.18 3.55 18.37
N ALA A 3 -15.94 3.58 17.27
CA ALA A 3 -16.08 2.43 16.39
C ALA A 3 -14.73 2.13 15.72
N PHE A 4 -14.46 0.85 15.44
CA PHE A 4 -13.26 0.41 14.72
C PHE A 4 -13.21 1.04 13.32
N ASP A 5 -12.11 1.71 12.99
CA ASP A 5 -11.99 2.49 11.74
C ASP A 5 -10.72 2.16 10.93
N ALA A 6 -10.50 2.90 9.84
CA ALA A 6 -9.35 2.73 8.96
C ALA A 6 -7.99 2.91 9.67
N ARG A 7 -7.90 3.76 10.69
CA ARG A 7 -6.66 3.94 11.45
C ARG A 7 -6.38 2.71 12.30
N ASP A 8 -7.40 2.17 12.98
CA ASP A 8 -7.27 0.94 13.75
C ASP A 8 -6.83 -0.24 12.86
N LEU A 9 -7.34 -0.29 11.63
CA LEU A 9 -6.95 -1.27 10.63
C LEU A 9 -5.47 -1.11 10.19
N LEU A 10 -4.98 0.11 9.96
CA LEU A 10 -3.55 0.34 9.69
C LEU A 10 -2.66 -0.11 10.85
N ASP A 11 -3.11 0.13 12.09
CA ASP A 11 -2.38 -0.34 13.27
C ASP A 11 -2.37 -1.87 13.34
N CYS A 12 -3.41 -2.55 12.84
CA CYS A 12 -3.39 -4.01 12.67
C CYS A 12 -2.34 -4.43 11.65
N TYR A 13 -2.30 -3.80 10.47
CA TYR A 13 -1.28 -4.08 9.45
C TYR A 13 0.15 -3.85 9.95
N ALA A 14 0.39 -2.78 10.73
CA ALA A 14 1.68 -2.50 11.35
C ALA A 14 2.13 -3.62 12.31
N ARG A 15 1.16 -4.37 12.88
CA ARG A 15 1.39 -5.53 13.76
C ARG A 15 1.40 -6.85 12.98
N GLY A 16 1.26 -6.85 11.66
CA GLY A 16 1.21 -8.05 10.83
C GLY A 16 -0.15 -8.74 10.82
N VAL A 17 -1.21 -8.05 11.25
CA VAL A 17 -2.55 -8.60 11.41
C VAL A 17 -3.48 -8.00 10.35
N PHE A 18 -4.35 -8.82 9.75
CA PHE A 18 -5.28 -8.38 8.70
C PHE A 18 -6.72 -8.88 8.96
N PRO A 19 -7.74 -8.20 8.43
CA PRO A 19 -9.14 -8.50 8.68
C PRO A 19 -9.66 -9.60 7.75
N MET A 20 -10.54 -10.44 8.26
CA MET A 20 -11.34 -11.39 7.48
C MET A 20 -12.76 -11.49 8.06
N ALA A 21 -13.68 -12.02 7.26
CA ALA A 21 -15.02 -12.40 7.68
C ALA A 21 -15.35 -13.82 7.15
N ASP A 22 -16.36 -14.45 7.74
CA ASP A 22 -16.78 -15.80 7.35
C ASP A 22 -17.54 -15.82 6.01
N ALA A 23 -18.35 -14.77 5.76
CA ALA A 23 -19.23 -14.67 4.60
C ALA A 23 -19.54 -13.20 4.24
N ARG A 24 -20.04 -12.97 3.02
CA ARG A 24 -20.36 -11.62 2.50
C ARG A 24 -21.37 -10.88 3.37
N GLU A 25 -22.37 -11.60 3.85
CA GLU A 25 -23.50 -11.06 4.62
C GLU A 25 -23.25 -11.05 6.13
N ASP A 26 -22.10 -11.56 6.60
CA ASP A 26 -21.73 -11.45 8.02
C ASP A 26 -21.38 -9.99 8.35
N SER A 27 -21.81 -9.53 9.52
CA SER A 27 -21.47 -8.21 10.06
C SER A 27 -20.19 -8.21 10.90
N ARG A 28 -19.68 -9.40 11.24
CA ARG A 28 -18.49 -9.57 12.09
C ARG A 28 -17.22 -9.52 11.25
N VAL A 29 -16.19 -8.91 11.83
CA VAL A 29 -14.82 -8.92 11.32
C VAL A 29 -13.94 -9.54 12.40
N PHE A 30 -13.07 -10.44 12.01
CA PHE A 30 -12.03 -10.99 12.88
C PHE A 30 -10.65 -10.73 12.27
N LEU A 31 -9.65 -10.79 13.13
CA LEU A 31 -8.28 -10.45 12.81
C LEU A 31 -7.42 -11.72 12.81
N ILE A 32 -6.59 -11.89 11.78
CA ILE A 32 -5.75 -13.07 11.62
C ILE A 32 -4.26 -12.69 11.60
N ASP A 33 -3.48 -13.52 12.29
CA ASP A 33 -2.03 -13.58 12.22
C ASP A 33 -1.63 -15.06 12.03
N PRO A 34 -1.42 -15.55 10.80
CA PRO A 34 -1.15 -16.96 10.56
C PRO A 34 0.28 -17.33 10.99
N GLU A 35 0.52 -18.59 11.39
CA GLU A 35 1.87 -19.07 11.74
C GLU A 35 2.82 -19.11 10.53
N ARG A 36 2.23 -19.23 9.34
CA ARG A 36 2.87 -19.28 8.05
C ARG A 36 2.33 -18.15 7.19
N ARG A 37 3.21 -17.32 6.63
CA ARG A 37 2.85 -16.12 5.87
C ARG A 37 3.38 -16.20 4.46
N GLY A 38 2.49 -16.02 3.49
CA GLY A 38 2.84 -15.89 2.07
C GLY A 38 3.42 -14.51 1.78
N VAL A 39 4.57 -14.47 1.12
CA VAL A 39 5.18 -13.23 0.64
C VAL A 39 5.63 -13.39 -0.81
N ILE A 40 5.56 -12.30 -1.57
CA ILE A 40 6.08 -12.26 -2.95
C ILE A 40 7.35 -11.41 -2.92
N PRO A 41 8.53 -12.03 -3.07
CA PRO A 41 9.77 -11.28 -3.01
C PRO A 41 9.98 -10.46 -4.30
N LEU A 42 10.13 -9.14 -4.14
CA LEU A 42 10.21 -8.16 -5.23
C LEU A 42 11.50 -8.31 -6.06
N ASP A 43 12.58 -8.78 -5.43
CA ASP A 43 13.90 -9.01 -6.01
C ASP A 43 14.04 -10.37 -6.73
N ARG A 44 12.99 -11.19 -6.74
CA ARG A 44 12.99 -12.49 -7.44
C ARG A 44 11.62 -12.84 -7.99
N PHE A 45 10.84 -11.82 -8.32
CA PHE A 45 9.50 -11.99 -8.86
C PHE A 45 9.56 -12.70 -10.22
N HIS A 46 8.97 -13.89 -10.29
CA HIS A 46 9.06 -14.72 -11.48
C HIS A 46 7.97 -14.36 -12.49
N VAL A 47 8.39 -13.92 -13.69
CA VAL A 47 7.48 -13.75 -14.84
C VAL A 47 7.80 -14.79 -15.89
N SER A 48 6.88 -15.74 -16.09
CA SER A 48 7.06 -16.76 -17.14
C SER A 48 7.23 -16.12 -18.52
N ARG A 49 8.00 -16.78 -19.41
CA ARG A 49 8.24 -16.28 -20.79
C ARG A 49 6.93 -16.01 -21.54
N ARG A 50 5.89 -16.82 -21.32
CA ARG A 50 4.57 -16.62 -21.92
C ARG A 50 3.92 -15.35 -21.39
N LEU A 51 3.87 -15.17 -20.07
CA LEU A 51 3.29 -13.97 -19.47
C LEU A 51 4.06 -12.71 -19.86
N ALA A 52 5.40 -12.74 -19.90
CA ALA A 52 6.21 -11.61 -20.34
C ALA A 52 5.90 -11.20 -21.78
N ARG A 53 5.56 -12.15 -22.67
CA ARG A 53 5.09 -11.82 -24.03
C ARG A 53 3.72 -11.16 -24.01
N THR A 54 2.79 -11.67 -23.19
CA THR A 54 1.47 -11.07 -23.01
C THR A 54 1.60 -9.63 -22.50
N VAL A 55 2.38 -9.40 -21.45
CA VAL A 55 2.59 -8.06 -20.87
C VAL A 55 3.20 -7.10 -21.89
N ARG A 56 4.22 -7.51 -22.67
CA ARG A 56 4.80 -6.67 -23.74
C ARG A 56 3.83 -6.31 -24.86
N GLY A 57 2.77 -7.08 -25.04
CA GLY A 57 1.75 -6.80 -26.04
C GLY A 57 0.75 -5.73 -25.62
N ASP A 58 0.83 -5.22 -24.38
CA ASP A 58 -0.10 -4.25 -23.79
C ASP A 58 -1.59 -4.54 -24.13
N PRO A 59 -2.10 -5.76 -23.89
CA PRO A 59 -3.45 -6.15 -24.29
C PRO A 59 -4.56 -5.48 -23.48
N PHE A 60 -4.18 -4.83 -22.37
CA PHE A 60 -5.07 -4.14 -21.45
C PHE A 60 -4.56 -2.73 -21.22
N GLU A 61 -5.48 -1.78 -21.11
CA GLU A 61 -5.17 -0.46 -20.56
C GLU A 61 -5.05 -0.60 -19.04
N VAL A 62 -3.83 -0.44 -18.51
CA VAL A 62 -3.58 -0.55 -17.06
C VAL A 62 -3.73 0.82 -16.40
N ARG A 63 -4.64 0.90 -15.43
CA ARG A 63 -4.90 2.11 -14.62
C ARG A 63 -4.65 1.85 -13.14
N PHE A 64 -4.53 2.92 -12.37
CA PHE A 64 -4.32 2.87 -10.93
C PHE A 64 -5.28 3.82 -10.24
N ASP A 65 -5.96 3.36 -9.21
CA ASP A 65 -6.83 4.19 -8.36
C ASP A 65 -7.92 4.95 -9.11
N THR A 66 -8.39 4.43 -10.25
CA THR A 66 -9.48 5.06 -11.03
C THR A 66 -10.84 4.41 -10.77
N ALA A 67 -10.86 3.17 -10.28
CA ALA A 67 -12.07 2.41 -9.97
C ALA A 67 -11.89 1.48 -8.75
N PHE A 68 -11.26 1.98 -7.69
CA PHE A 68 -10.95 1.18 -6.49
C PHE A 68 -12.16 0.43 -5.92
N HIS A 69 -13.30 1.11 -5.72
CA HIS A 69 -14.52 0.47 -5.21
C HIS A 69 -15.01 -0.65 -6.13
N GLN A 70 -14.98 -0.43 -7.44
CA GLN A 70 -15.37 -1.45 -8.41
C GLN A 70 -14.45 -2.68 -8.34
N VAL A 71 -13.14 -2.48 -8.16
CA VAL A 71 -12.19 -3.58 -7.95
C VAL A 71 -12.51 -4.35 -6.68
N VAL A 72 -12.81 -3.69 -5.56
CA VAL A 72 -13.21 -4.35 -4.30
C VAL A 72 -14.50 -5.16 -4.50
N LEU A 73 -15.50 -4.60 -5.20
CA LEU A 73 -16.75 -5.30 -5.50
C LEU A 73 -16.53 -6.53 -6.40
N GLU A 74 -15.70 -6.42 -7.43
CA GLU A 74 -15.35 -7.55 -8.30
C GLU A 74 -14.55 -8.62 -7.54
N CYS A 75 -13.66 -8.21 -6.63
CA CYS A 75 -12.97 -9.11 -5.72
C CYS A 75 -13.92 -9.76 -4.69
N ALA A 76 -15.02 -9.12 -4.33
CA ALA A 76 -16.05 -9.69 -3.45
C ALA A 76 -17.07 -10.54 -4.21
N ALA A 77 -17.15 -10.42 -5.54
CA ALA A 77 -18.15 -11.11 -6.34
C ALA A 77 -18.02 -12.63 -6.22
N LEU A 78 -19.17 -13.27 -6.07
CA LEU A 78 -19.29 -14.72 -6.16
C LEU A 78 -19.14 -15.17 -7.62
N GLY A 79 -18.78 -16.43 -7.82
CA GLY A 79 -18.57 -16.97 -9.16
C GLY A 79 -18.44 -18.49 -9.16
N PRO A 80 -18.20 -19.08 -10.33
CA PRO A 80 -18.02 -20.53 -10.44
C PRO A 80 -16.91 -21.02 -9.48
N GLY A 81 -17.27 -21.90 -8.55
CA GLY A 81 -16.35 -22.43 -7.53
C GLY A 81 -16.10 -21.52 -6.33
N ARG A 82 -16.71 -20.32 -6.28
CA ARG A 82 -16.64 -19.40 -5.14
C ARG A 82 -18.05 -19.02 -4.69
N THR A 83 -18.56 -19.79 -3.74
CA THR A 83 -19.90 -19.61 -3.15
C THR A 83 -19.90 -18.63 -1.99
N GLU A 84 -18.74 -18.33 -1.41
CA GLU A 84 -18.57 -17.39 -0.30
C GLU A 84 -17.40 -16.43 -0.52
N THR A 85 -17.40 -15.32 0.21
CA THR A 85 -16.29 -14.36 0.24
C THR A 85 -16.09 -13.82 1.64
N TRP A 86 -14.83 -13.59 2.00
CA TRP A 86 -14.45 -12.96 3.26
C TRP A 86 -14.61 -11.43 3.23
N ILE A 87 -14.81 -10.84 2.05
CA ILE A 87 -14.98 -9.39 1.89
C ILE A 87 -16.45 -9.05 2.15
N ASN A 88 -16.80 -8.85 3.43
CA ASN A 88 -18.12 -8.38 3.83
C ASN A 88 -18.25 -6.84 3.71
N ARG A 89 -19.43 -6.31 4.05
CA ARG A 89 -19.69 -4.85 4.00
C ARG A 89 -18.78 -4.03 4.93
N PRO A 90 -18.61 -4.39 6.21
CA PRO A 90 -17.64 -3.71 7.08
C PRO A 90 -16.21 -3.65 6.52
N ILE A 91 -15.71 -4.75 5.95
CA ILE A 91 -14.36 -4.80 5.36
C ILE A 91 -14.28 -3.92 4.11
N GLU A 92 -15.29 -3.97 3.24
CA GLU A 92 -15.40 -3.07 2.09
C GLU A 92 -15.32 -1.61 2.51
N ASP A 93 -16.10 -1.20 3.52
CA ASP A 93 -16.11 0.18 4.02
C ASP A 93 -14.75 0.61 4.60
N LEU A 94 -14.06 -0.29 5.30
CA LEU A 94 -12.72 -0.03 5.83
C LEU A 94 -11.69 0.22 4.72
N TYR A 95 -11.69 -0.60 3.65
CA TYR A 95 -10.78 -0.36 2.52
C TYR A 95 -11.14 0.89 1.73
N LEU A 96 -12.42 1.26 1.62
CA LEU A 96 -12.82 2.52 1.01
C LEU A 96 -12.31 3.73 1.81
N GLN A 97 -12.39 3.67 3.14
CA GLN A 97 -11.80 4.69 4.01
C GLN A 97 -10.27 4.75 3.87
N LEU A 98 -9.59 3.60 3.81
CA LEU A 98 -8.14 3.55 3.55
C LEU A 98 -7.77 4.14 2.19
N HIS A 99 -8.55 3.84 1.15
CA HIS A 99 -8.34 4.41 -0.18
C HIS A 99 -8.53 5.92 -0.17
N ALA A 100 -9.58 6.43 0.48
CA ALA A 100 -9.82 7.87 0.65
C ALA A 100 -8.66 8.55 1.40
N ALA A 101 -8.03 7.85 2.35
CA ALA A 101 -6.84 8.29 3.07
C ALA A 101 -5.51 8.12 2.30
N GLY A 102 -5.54 7.63 1.06
CA GLY A 102 -4.35 7.40 0.22
C GLY A 102 -3.49 6.23 0.68
N ARG A 103 -4.10 5.25 1.37
CA ARG A 103 -3.43 4.07 1.94
C ARG A 103 -3.84 2.76 1.31
N ALA A 104 -4.94 2.70 0.58
CA ALA A 104 -5.30 1.54 -0.22
C ALA A 104 -5.30 1.90 -1.70
N HIS A 105 -4.79 0.97 -2.52
CA HIS A 105 -4.56 1.20 -3.94
C HIS A 105 -5.07 0.05 -4.80
N SER A 106 -5.57 0.37 -6.00
CA SER A 106 -5.96 -0.58 -7.03
C SER A 106 -5.00 -0.57 -8.22
N VAL A 107 -4.84 -1.75 -8.84
CA VAL A 107 -4.29 -1.90 -10.19
C VAL A 107 -5.37 -2.53 -11.05
N GLU A 108 -5.70 -1.86 -12.14
CA GLU A 108 -6.90 -2.14 -12.92
C GLU A 108 -6.53 -2.45 -14.37
N CYS A 109 -7.05 -3.54 -14.92
CA CYS A 109 -6.89 -3.89 -16.32
C CYS A 109 -8.22 -3.63 -17.05
N TRP A 110 -8.19 -2.70 -18.00
CA TRP A 110 -9.32 -2.32 -18.83
C TRP A 110 -9.17 -2.84 -20.25
N GLN A 111 -10.28 -3.27 -20.85
CA GLN A 111 -10.35 -3.66 -22.26
C GLN A 111 -11.67 -3.14 -22.82
N ASP A 112 -11.62 -2.39 -23.92
CA ASP A 112 -12.80 -1.83 -24.59
C ASP A 112 -13.73 -1.03 -23.65
N GLY A 113 -13.14 -0.35 -22.67
CA GLY A 113 -13.87 0.42 -21.65
C GLY A 113 -14.44 -0.41 -20.49
N GLU A 114 -14.27 -1.74 -20.50
CA GLU A 114 -14.69 -2.63 -19.42
C GLU A 114 -13.54 -2.96 -18.47
N LEU A 115 -13.83 -2.98 -17.16
CA LEU A 115 -12.90 -3.46 -16.15
C LEU A 115 -12.87 -5.00 -16.17
N VAL A 116 -11.79 -5.58 -16.68
CA VAL A 116 -11.69 -7.03 -16.97
C VAL A 116 -10.77 -7.81 -16.04
N GLY A 117 -10.11 -7.13 -15.12
CA GLY A 117 -9.30 -7.73 -14.07
C GLY A 117 -8.63 -6.66 -13.23
N GLY A 118 -8.09 -7.08 -12.10
CA GLY A 118 -7.41 -6.16 -11.21
C GLY A 118 -7.13 -6.77 -9.86
N LEU A 119 -6.49 -5.96 -9.03
CA LEU A 119 -6.21 -6.28 -7.64
C LEU A 119 -6.24 -4.99 -6.81
N TYR A 120 -6.38 -5.15 -5.51
CA TYR A 120 -6.20 -4.05 -4.57
C TYR A 120 -5.31 -4.45 -3.40
N GLY A 121 -4.74 -3.46 -2.73
CA GLY A 121 -3.93 -3.68 -1.56
C GLY A 121 -3.75 -2.43 -0.71
N VAL A 122 -3.11 -2.59 0.45
CA VAL A 122 -2.81 -1.49 1.39
C VAL A 122 -1.33 -1.18 1.36
N SER A 123 -0.97 0.10 1.32
CA SER A 123 0.39 0.59 1.48
C SER A 123 0.60 1.14 2.89
N LEU A 124 1.69 0.72 3.52
CA LEU A 124 2.14 1.28 4.80
C LEU A 124 3.67 1.27 4.81
N ARG A 125 4.26 2.47 4.72
CA ARG A 125 5.72 2.63 4.66
C ARG A 125 6.26 1.78 3.50
N GLY A 126 7.34 1.04 3.69
CA GLY A 126 7.91 0.14 2.68
C GLY A 126 7.19 -1.19 2.50
N ALA A 127 6.03 -1.41 3.13
CA ALA A 127 5.23 -2.62 2.99
C ALA A 127 3.98 -2.37 2.13
N PHE A 128 3.68 -3.34 1.27
CA PHE A 128 2.42 -3.43 0.53
C PHE A 128 1.74 -4.76 0.85
N PHE A 129 0.48 -4.72 1.26
CA PHE A 129 -0.34 -5.87 1.59
C PHE A 129 -1.31 -6.09 0.43
N GLY A 130 -1.06 -7.11 -0.41
CA GLY A 130 -1.96 -7.43 -1.52
C GLY A 130 -3.18 -8.15 -0.99
N GLU A 131 -4.38 -7.59 -1.10
CA GLU A 131 -5.56 -8.10 -0.40
C GLU A 131 -6.34 -9.12 -1.23
N SER A 132 -6.68 -8.76 -2.46
CA SER A 132 -7.42 -9.65 -3.35
C SER A 132 -7.23 -9.26 -4.81
N MET A 133 -7.58 -10.19 -5.70
CA MET A 133 -7.54 -9.99 -7.13
C MET A 133 -8.70 -10.71 -7.81
N PHE A 134 -9.08 -10.26 -9.00
CA PHE A 134 -10.10 -10.89 -9.83
C PHE A 134 -9.68 -10.85 -11.31
N SER A 135 -10.28 -11.73 -12.11
CA SER A 135 -10.01 -11.80 -13.55
C SER A 135 -11.28 -12.22 -14.29
N ARG A 136 -11.71 -11.41 -15.25
CA ARG A 136 -12.82 -11.68 -16.20
C ARG A 136 -12.32 -11.96 -17.62
N ARG A 137 -11.06 -11.63 -17.89
CA ARG A 137 -10.34 -12.03 -19.12
C ARG A 137 -9.09 -12.82 -18.78
N ARG A 138 -8.60 -13.59 -19.75
CA ARG A 138 -7.38 -14.39 -19.59
C ARG A 138 -6.19 -13.48 -19.25
N ASP A 139 -5.43 -13.90 -18.24
CA ASP A 139 -4.20 -13.24 -17.78
C ASP A 139 -4.38 -11.80 -17.22
N ALA A 140 -5.59 -11.24 -17.14
CA ALA A 140 -5.80 -9.87 -16.67
C ALA A 140 -5.28 -9.65 -15.23
N SER A 141 -5.64 -10.50 -14.26
CA SER A 141 -5.10 -10.40 -12.90
C SER A 141 -3.57 -10.57 -12.82
N LYS A 142 -3.00 -11.39 -13.71
CA LYS A 142 -1.55 -11.60 -13.77
C LYS A 142 -0.83 -10.38 -14.32
N VAL A 143 -1.40 -9.73 -15.34
CA VAL A 143 -0.91 -8.45 -15.84
C VAL A 143 -0.99 -7.39 -14.73
N ALA A 144 -2.12 -7.29 -14.02
CA ALA A 144 -2.25 -6.40 -12.87
C ALA A 144 -1.17 -6.64 -11.81
N LEU A 145 -0.86 -7.90 -11.48
CA LEU A 145 0.21 -8.26 -10.53
C LEU A 145 1.60 -7.85 -11.03
N VAL A 146 1.91 -8.05 -12.31
CA VAL A 146 3.18 -7.60 -12.90
C VAL A 146 3.33 -6.08 -12.78
N HIS A 147 2.27 -5.33 -13.10
CA HIS A 147 2.28 -3.87 -12.98
C HIS A 147 2.32 -3.39 -11.53
N LEU A 148 1.69 -4.10 -10.58
CA LEU A 148 1.85 -3.85 -9.16
C LEU A 148 3.32 -3.97 -8.76
N VAL A 149 3.95 -5.12 -9.03
CA VAL A 149 5.33 -5.38 -8.61
C VAL A 149 6.29 -4.34 -9.20
N ALA A 150 6.15 -4.01 -10.49
CA ALA A 150 6.96 -2.97 -11.11
C ALA A 150 6.79 -1.60 -10.41
N ARG A 151 5.55 -1.24 -10.03
CA ARG A 151 5.26 -0.02 -9.28
C ARG A 151 5.84 -0.05 -7.87
N LEU A 152 5.78 -1.19 -7.18
CA LEU A 152 6.36 -1.36 -5.84
C LEU A 152 7.89 -1.23 -5.86
N ILE A 153 8.55 -1.84 -6.85
CA ILE A 153 10.00 -1.70 -7.07
C ILE A 153 10.36 -0.24 -7.30
N ALA A 154 9.70 0.42 -8.26
CA ALA A 154 9.97 1.83 -8.56
C ALA A 154 9.67 2.76 -7.37
N GLY A 155 8.71 2.38 -6.53
CA GLY A 155 8.29 3.11 -5.34
C GLY A 155 9.15 2.90 -4.10
N GLY A 156 10.18 2.03 -4.17
CA GLY A 156 11.06 1.74 -3.04
C GLY A 156 10.46 0.82 -1.97
N PHE A 157 9.39 0.09 -2.30
CA PHE A 157 8.84 -0.93 -1.38
C PHE A 157 9.81 -2.10 -1.24
N VAL A 158 9.80 -2.71 -0.06
CA VAL A 158 10.71 -3.81 0.30
C VAL A 158 9.99 -5.07 0.79
N LEU A 159 8.67 -5.00 0.95
CA LEU A 159 7.84 -6.13 1.34
C LEU A 159 6.52 -6.11 0.55
N LEU A 160 6.25 -7.18 -0.19
CA LEU A 160 4.92 -7.49 -0.72
C LEU A 160 4.37 -8.72 0.01
N ASP A 161 3.40 -8.47 0.88
CA ASP A 161 2.67 -9.48 1.63
C ASP A 161 1.50 -10.01 0.81
N ALA A 162 1.36 -11.33 0.77
CA ALA A 162 0.31 -12.05 0.06
C ALA A 162 -0.59 -12.86 1.02
N GLN A 163 -0.43 -12.66 2.33
CA GLN A 163 -1.10 -13.32 3.46
C GLN A 163 -0.96 -14.86 3.43
N PHE A 164 -1.63 -15.52 2.51
CA PHE A 164 -1.62 -16.97 2.35
C PHE A 164 -0.92 -17.38 1.05
N MET A 165 -0.18 -18.48 1.14
CA MET A 165 0.38 -19.11 -0.04
C MET A 165 -0.75 -19.77 -0.85
N THR A 166 -0.74 -19.56 -2.17
CA THR A 166 -1.68 -20.23 -3.09
C THR A 166 -0.93 -20.81 -4.29
N GLU A 167 -1.51 -21.83 -4.93
CA GLU A 167 -0.97 -22.38 -6.17
C GLU A 167 -0.88 -21.30 -7.27
N HIS A 168 -1.84 -20.36 -7.29
CA HIS A 168 -1.79 -19.25 -8.22
C HIS A 168 -0.56 -18.36 -7.99
N LEU A 169 -0.24 -18.02 -6.74
CA LEU A 169 0.87 -17.12 -6.44
C LEU A 169 2.25 -17.80 -6.51
N SER A 170 2.30 -19.13 -6.33
CA SER A 170 3.54 -19.90 -6.42
C SER A 170 4.26 -19.74 -7.75
N GLN A 171 3.50 -19.60 -8.84
CA GLN A 171 4.05 -19.41 -10.18
C GLN A 171 4.82 -18.08 -10.35
N PHE A 172 4.70 -17.16 -9.39
CA PHE A 172 5.37 -15.86 -9.38
C PHE A 172 6.56 -15.80 -8.42
N GLY A 173 6.98 -16.94 -7.87
CA GLY A 173 8.06 -16.99 -6.87
C GLY A 173 7.59 -16.62 -5.46
N ALA A 174 6.28 -16.62 -5.21
CA ALA A 174 5.76 -16.49 -3.85
C ALA A 174 6.35 -17.60 -2.96
N GLU A 175 6.69 -17.24 -1.73
CA GLU A 175 7.23 -18.15 -0.74
C GLU A 175 6.43 -18.05 0.56
N GLU A 176 6.48 -19.12 1.33
CA GLU A 176 5.86 -19.16 2.65
C GLU A 176 6.93 -19.14 3.74
N ILE A 177 6.87 -18.16 4.63
CA ILE A 177 7.82 -17.96 5.73
C ILE A 177 7.13 -18.08 7.08
N GLY A 178 7.90 -18.42 8.13
CA GLY A 178 7.36 -18.47 9.49
C GLY A 178 7.04 -17.07 10.01
N ARG A 179 6.02 -16.95 10.87
CA ARG A 179 5.56 -15.69 11.48
C ARG A 179 6.70 -14.83 12.01
N ALA A 180 7.61 -15.38 12.80
CA ALA A 180 8.74 -14.62 13.34
C ALA A 180 9.64 -14.00 12.24
N ALA A 181 9.88 -14.73 11.15
CA ALA A 181 10.63 -14.21 10.01
C ALA A 181 9.86 -13.12 9.26
N TYR A 182 8.54 -13.28 9.11
CA TYR A 182 7.68 -12.25 8.52
C TYR A 182 7.68 -10.96 9.35
N HIS A 183 7.46 -11.04 10.67
CA HIS A 183 7.47 -9.85 11.54
C HIS A 183 8.81 -9.12 11.50
N LYS A 184 9.93 -9.84 11.38
CA LYS A 184 11.25 -9.21 11.17
C LYS A 184 11.32 -8.44 9.86
N ARG A 185 10.79 -9.00 8.76
CA ARG A 185 10.72 -8.31 7.45
C ARG A 185 9.77 -7.11 7.49
N LEU A 186 8.61 -7.26 8.14
CA LEU A 186 7.63 -6.19 8.31
C LEU A 186 8.21 -5.03 9.13
N ALA A 187 8.84 -5.31 10.27
CA ALA A 187 9.49 -4.28 11.10
C ALA A 187 10.51 -3.49 10.27
N ARG A 188 11.33 -4.16 9.45
CA ARG A 188 12.26 -3.49 8.54
C ARG A 188 11.54 -2.66 7.47
N ALA A 189 10.45 -3.18 6.89
CA ALA A 189 9.67 -2.44 5.90
C ALA A 189 9.04 -1.16 6.46
N LEU A 190 8.64 -1.17 7.74
CA LEU A 190 8.07 0.01 8.42
C LEU A 190 9.07 1.14 8.65
N GLU A 191 10.38 0.86 8.58
CA GLU A 191 11.47 1.86 8.62
C GLU A 191 11.73 2.53 7.27
N VAL A 192 11.23 1.97 6.17
CA VAL A 192 11.48 2.46 4.80
C VAL A 192 10.36 3.40 4.37
N GLU A 193 10.73 4.54 3.80
CA GLU A 193 9.77 5.44 3.14
C GLU A 193 9.65 5.04 1.67
N ALA A 194 8.44 4.64 1.27
CA ALA A 194 8.11 4.23 -0.08
C ALA A 194 6.86 4.96 -0.57
N HIS A 195 6.74 5.13 -1.88
CA HIS A 195 5.67 5.90 -2.51
C HIS A 195 5.02 5.13 -3.64
N PHE A 196 3.71 4.88 -3.55
CA PHE A 196 2.97 4.18 -4.60
C PHE A 196 2.90 4.99 -5.91
N TYR A 197 2.71 6.31 -5.80
CA TYR A 197 2.76 7.23 -6.95
C TYR A 197 4.19 7.68 -7.20
N VAL A 198 4.92 6.92 -7.99
CA VAL A 198 6.22 7.34 -8.49
C VAL A 198 5.99 8.34 -9.61
N GLY A 199 6.38 9.61 -9.41
CA GLY A 199 6.42 10.61 -10.46
C GLY A 199 7.40 10.18 -11.56
N GLY A 200 7.07 10.47 -12.82
CA GLY A 200 7.93 10.14 -13.96
C GLY A 200 9.37 10.64 -13.76
N VAL A 201 10.33 9.78 -14.11
CA VAL A 201 11.78 10.04 -14.32
C VAL A 201 12.31 11.30 -13.64
N ALA A 202 12.93 11.15 -12.46
CA ALA A 202 13.81 12.17 -11.89
C ALA A 202 15.05 12.30 -12.79
N GLY A 203 14.96 13.14 -13.82
CA GLY A 203 16.12 13.69 -14.50
C GLY A 203 16.71 14.83 -13.67
N GLY A 204 18.01 14.74 -13.37
CA GLY A 204 18.83 15.89 -13.02
C GLY A 204 19.07 16.08 -11.52
N SER A 205 20.29 15.72 -11.13
CA SER A 205 20.98 16.28 -9.97
C SER A 205 20.86 17.81 -9.91
N VAL A 206 20.58 18.37 -8.74
CA VAL A 206 21.02 19.72 -8.40
C VAL A 206 21.90 19.62 -7.17
N GLY A 207 23.20 19.61 -7.42
CA GLY A 207 24.23 19.96 -6.45
C GLY A 207 24.09 21.43 -6.05
N GLY A 208 24.60 21.74 -4.86
CA GLY A 208 24.35 23.00 -4.16
C GLY A 208 24.90 24.26 -4.83
N ALA A 209 24.35 25.37 -4.36
CA ALA A 209 25.04 26.65 -4.32
C ALA A 209 24.55 27.39 -3.07
N GLY A 210 25.38 27.38 -2.03
CA GLY A 210 25.27 28.37 -0.96
C GLY A 210 25.74 29.71 -1.49
N LEU A 211 24.97 30.77 -1.22
CA LEU A 211 25.44 32.15 -1.22
C LEU A 211 24.76 32.86 -0.06
N GLY A 212 25.57 33.32 0.88
CA GLY A 212 25.15 34.11 2.02
C GLY A 212 25.08 35.60 1.72
N SER A 213 24.40 36.33 2.61
CA SER A 213 24.70 37.65 3.16
C SER A 213 23.52 37.97 4.07
N GLY A 214 23.64 38.21 5.38
CA GLY A 214 24.59 39.09 6.04
C GLY A 214 23.84 40.37 6.44
N VAL A 215 23.27 40.42 7.65
CA VAL A 215 23.10 41.68 8.38
C VAL A 215 23.11 41.44 9.89
N ALA A 216 23.97 42.19 10.54
CA ALA A 216 24.25 42.20 11.97
C ALA A 216 23.42 43.27 12.70
N GLY A 217 23.24 43.07 14.01
CA GLY A 217 22.71 44.02 14.99
C GLY A 217 21.99 43.23 16.08
N GLY A 218 22.52 43.01 17.28
CA GLY A 218 23.27 43.90 18.15
C GLY A 218 22.34 44.35 19.26
N GLY A 219 22.47 43.79 20.47
CA GLY A 219 21.65 44.19 21.62
C GLY A 219 21.70 43.22 22.79
N THR A 220 22.34 43.67 23.86
CA THR A 220 22.80 42.97 25.07
C THR A 220 21.76 42.83 26.20
N ALA A 221 22.12 41.99 27.18
CA ALA A 221 21.76 42.00 28.61
C ALA A 221 20.46 41.28 29.02
N ALA A 222 20.31 40.73 30.23
CA ALA A 222 21.18 40.11 31.24
C ALA A 222 20.23 39.59 32.34
N LEU A 223 20.53 38.40 32.86
CA LEU A 223 20.41 37.91 34.24
C LEU A 223 19.37 38.52 35.20
N GLY A 224 18.52 37.65 35.76
CA GLY A 224 17.78 37.90 37.00
C GLY A 224 17.42 36.59 37.70
N ALA A 225 18.18 36.27 38.76
CA ALA A 225 17.94 35.15 39.67
C ALA A 225 16.79 35.44 40.66
N GLY A 226 16.13 34.40 41.17
CA GLY A 226 15.17 34.57 42.26
C GLY A 226 14.47 33.27 42.66
N VAL A 227 15.02 32.60 43.67
CA VAL A 227 14.51 31.40 44.34
C VAL A 227 13.50 31.79 45.41
N THR A 228 12.51 30.91 45.67
CA THR A 228 11.83 30.56 46.95
C THR A 228 10.31 30.45 46.82
N GLY A 229 9.72 29.38 47.39
CA GLY A 229 8.28 29.34 47.65
C GLY A 229 7.65 27.94 47.56
N LEU A 230 7.43 27.35 48.73
CA LEU A 230 6.87 26.04 49.02
C LEU A 230 5.37 25.89 48.67
N ALA A 231 4.98 24.61 48.52
CA ALA A 231 3.72 23.99 48.96
C ALA A 231 2.50 23.86 48.01
N ALA A 232 2.22 22.57 47.73
CA ALA A 232 0.93 21.88 47.82
C ALA A 232 -0.27 22.32 46.96
N GLY A 233 -0.80 21.37 46.17
CA GLY A 233 -2.21 21.41 45.77
C GLY A 233 -2.53 20.80 44.41
N ARG A 234 -2.90 19.52 44.44
CA ARG A 234 -3.89 18.80 43.59
C ARG A 234 -4.40 19.45 42.27
N SER A 235 -4.36 18.59 41.26
CA SER A 235 -5.42 18.32 40.28
C SER A 235 -5.66 19.27 39.10
N SER A 236 -5.47 18.65 37.92
CA SER A 236 -6.30 18.72 36.71
C SER A 236 -6.38 20.00 35.87
N SER A 237 -6.36 19.72 34.56
CA SER A 237 -6.90 20.47 33.42
C SER A 237 -6.18 21.75 32.96
N LEU A 238 -5.24 21.56 32.04
CA LEU A 238 -5.00 22.34 30.83
C LEU A 238 -4.30 21.37 29.87
N GLY A 239 -4.58 21.22 28.59
CA GLY A 239 -5.56 21.80 27.69
C GLY A 239 -5.37 20.97 26.42
N SER A 240 -6.46 20.45 25.87
CA SER A 240 -6.46 19.87 24.54
C SER A 240 -6.12 20.98 23.56
N GLU A 241 -5.13 20.78 22.69
CA GLU A 241 -5.15 21.16 21.27
C GLU A 241 -3.97 20.48 20.59
N ALA A 242 -4.25 19.37 19.90
CA ALA A 242 -3.45 18.84 18.79
C ALA A 242 -4.24 17.73 18.08
N SER A 243 -5.38 18.09 17.50
CA SER A 243 -5.89 17.33 16.35
C SER A 243 -4.95 17.59 15.19
N GLY A 244 -3.94 16.73 15.05
CA GLY A 244 -3.05 16.70 13.91
C GLY A 244 -3.82 16.22 12.69
N ALA A 245 -4.16 17.16 11.81
CA ALA A 245 -4.75 16.93 10.51
C ALA A 245 -3.97 15.85 9.75
N LEU A 246 -4.66 14.77 9.36
CA LEU A 246 -4.23 13.92 8.26
C LEU A 246 -4.25 14.80 7.00
N ALA A 247 -3.09 15.35 6.67
CA ALA A 247 -2.93 16.17 5.48
C ALA A 247 -3.32 15.34 4.25
N ALA A 248 -4.41 15.74 3.60
CA ALA A 248 -4.78 15.27 2.28
C ALA A 248 -3.71 15.74 1.28
N GLY A 249 -2.68 14.92 1.09
CA GLY A 249 -1.73 15.08 -0.02
C GLY A 249 -2.50 14.97 -1.33
N GLY A 250 -2.38 15.99 -2.18
CA GLY A 250 -3.04 16.06 -3.47
C GLY A 250 -2.76 14.81 -4.31
N ARG A 251 -3.82 14.14 -4.77
CA ARG A 251 -3.77 12.98 -5.67
C ARG A 251 -3.33 13.44 -7.07
N THR A 252 -2.05 13.70 -7.27
CA THR A 252 -1.49 13.94 -8.60
C THR A 252 -0.80 12.67 -9.07
N GLY A 253 -1.50 11.88 -9.90
CA GLY A 253 -0.87 10.73 -10.58
C GLY A 253 -1.74 9.54 -10.95
N ALA A 254 -3.04 9.70 -11.22
CA ALA A 254 -3.78 8.69 -11.96
C ALA A 254 -3.31 8.74 -13.42
N ALA A 255 -2.29 7.94 -13.76
CA ALA A 255 -1.76 7.88 -15.12
C ALA A 255 -2.62 6.93 -15.95
N ALA A 256 -3.17 7.42 -17.05
CA ALA A 256 -3.69 6.59 -18.13
C ALA A 256 -2.54 5.79 -18.76
N ALA A 257 -2.82 4.59 -19.24
CA ALA A 257 -1.80 3.73 -19.82
C ALA A 257 -1.18 4.39 -21.06
N THR A 258 0.15 4.47 -21.09
CA THR A 258 0.92 4.82 -22.28
C THR A 258 1.33 3.53 -22.99
N ALA A 259 1.26 3.49 -24.32
CA ALA A 259 1.84 2.39 -25.09
C ALA A 259 3.29 2.11 -24.64
N GLY A 260 3.65 0.83 -24.47
CA GLY A 260 4.95 0.41 -23.94
C GLY A 260 5.01 0.26 -22.42
N ALA A 261 3.91 0.50 -21.69
CA ALA A 261 3.87 0.37 -20.23
C ALA A 261 4.27 -1.04 -19.75
N GLY A 262 3.88 -2.10 -20.46
CA GLY A 262 4.25 -3.46 -20.11
C GLY A 262 5.75 -3.75 -20.30
N ALA A 263 6.37 -3.19 -21.34
CA ALA A 263 7.82 -3.31 -21.54
C ALA A 263 8.60 -2.61 -20.41
N ALA A 264 8.18 -1.40 -20.02
CA ALA A 264 8.77 -0.67 -18.90
C ALA A 264 8.60 -1.42 -17.57
N ALA A 265 7.42 -2.00 -17.32
CA ALA A 265 7.18 -2.80 -16.12
C ALA A 265 8.13 -4.00 -16.02
N LEU A 266 8.32 -4.73 -17.12
CA LEU A 266 9.25 -5.87 -17.16
C LEU A 266 10.70 -5.45 -17.00
N GLN A 267 11.09 -4.29 -17.52
CA GLN A 267 12.44 -3.76 -17.37
C GLN A 267 12.74 -3.44 -15.90
N LEU A 268 11.80 -2.81 -15.19
CA LEU A 268 11.94 -2.53 -13.75
C LEU A 268 12.11 -3.82 -12.94
N ILE A 269 11.30 -4.84 -13.23
CA ILE A 269 11.40 -6.15 -12.58
C ILE A 269 12.77 -6.79 -12.85
N ALA A 270 13.25 -6.75 -14.09
CA ALA A 270 14.53 -7.33 -14.47
C ALA A 270 15.74 -6.59 -13.86
N GLN A 271 15.61 -5.31 -13.52
CA GLN A 271 16.66 -4.53 -12.85
C GLN A 271 16.74 -4.80 -11.34
N ALA A 272 15.64 -5.27 -10.74
CA ALA A 272 15.59 -5.63 -9.32
C ALA A 272 15.94 -7.10 -9.04
N SER A 273 15.93 -7.95 -10.08
CA SER A 273 16.25 -9.39 -10.02
C SER A 273 17.71 -9.68 -10.30
#